data_AF-A0A959IEE4-F1
#
_entry.id   AF-A0A959IEE4-F1
#
_cell.length_a   1.000
_cell.length_b   1.000
_cell.length_c   1.000
_cell.angle_alpha   90.00
_cell.angle_beta   90.00
_cell.angle_gamma   90.00
#
_symmetry.space_group_name_H-M   'P 1'
#
loop_
_entity.id
_entity.type
_entity.pdbx_description
1 polymer ?
#
loop_
_entity_poly.entity_id
_entity_poly.type
_entity_poly.pdbx_seq_one_letter_code
_entity_poly.pdbx_strand_id
1 'polypeptide(L)'
;MTHPCHPMASTPFRTILTAMWTLFLLHLAPSSFAQSDLTDDGSTVTVDYDGSYHDYRIPASPSYSYISLSVKGGDGGRAETQEAGDVCKAKAGVGATTQAVFKIGTGTGELKPGSTIRFIPGGRGENHINPVVFGTGTAHGGGG
;
A
#
# COMPACT_ATOMS: atom_id res chain seq x y z
N MET A 1 31.95 17.70 74.87
CA MET A 1 31.58 16.69 73.85
C MET A 1 30.19 17.06 73.34
N THR A 2 30.11 17.70 72.18
CA THR A 2 28.87 18.19 71.58
C THR A 2 28.61 17.41 70.30
N HIS A 3 27.52 16.63 70.28
CA HIS A 3 27.07 15.93 69.08
C HIS A 3 26.52 16.92 68.04
N PRO A 4 26.87 16.83 66.75
CA PRO A 4 26.21 17.58 65.71
C PRO A 4 24.92 16.88 65.27
N CYS A 5 23.80 17.61 65.30
CA CYS A 5 22.56 17.23 64.62
C CYS A 5 22.74 17.44 63.10
N HIS A 6 22.49 16.39 62.32
CA HIS A 6 22.37 16.50 60.86
C HIS A 6 20.97 17.00 60.46
N PRO A 7 20.85 17.95 59.52
CA PRO A 7 19.55 18.34 58.96
C PRO A 7 19.02 17.26 58.02
N MET A 8 17.75 16.90 58.20
CA MET A 8 16.97 16.04 57.32
C MET A 8 16.81 16.69 55.94
N ALA A 9 17.22 15.98 54.89
CA ALA A 9 17.06 16.37 53.49
C ALA A 9 15.57 16.31 53.07
N SER A 10 14.97 17.47 52.83
CA SER A 10 13.59 17.61 52.37
C SER A 10 13.53 17.92 50.88
N THR A 11 13.69 16.95 49.99
CA THR A 11 13.34 17.15 48.57
C THR A 11 13.05 15.85 47.81
N PRO A 12 11.77 15.41 47.76
CA PRO A 12 11.33 14.53 46.67
C PRO A 12 10.28 15.19 45.75
N PHE A 13 9.65 16.31 46.16
CA PHE A 13 8.45 16.82 45.47
C PHE A 13 8.74 17.56 44.16
N ARG A 14 9.88 18.26 44.06
CA ARG A 14 10.27 19.01 42.85
C ARG A 14 10.69 18.11 41.68
N THR A 15 11.21 16.93 41.98
CA THR A 15 11.69 15.96 40.98
C THR A 15 10.55 15.17 40.31
N ILE A 16 9.44 14.97 41.01
CA ILE A 16 8.27 14.26 40.45
C ILE A 16 7.53 15.15 39.46
N LEU A 17 7.42 16.45 39.74
CA LEU A 17 6.70 17.40 38.89
C LEU A 17 7.39 17.64 37.54
N THR A 18 8.73 17.68 37.52
CA THR A 18 9.51 17.80 36.28
C THR A 18 9.46 16.54 35.43
N ALA A 19 9.40 15.35 36.04
CA ALA A 19 9.26 14.08 35.34
C ALA A 19 7.89 13.90 34.67
N MET A 20 6.82 14.47 35.22
CA MET A 20 5.49 14.45 34.58
C MET A 20 5.40 15.38 33.36
N TRP A 21 6.08 16.53 33.39
CA TRP A 21 6.11 17.48 32.27
C TRP A 21 6.89 16.94 31.06
N THR A 22 7.99 16.22 31.28
CA THR A 22 8.75 15.59 30.19
C THR A 22 7.98 14.44 29.54
N LEU A 23 7.21 13.66 30.32
CA LEU A 23 6.39 12.57 29.79
C LEU A 23 5.22 13.09 28.94
N PHE A 24 4.62 14.24 29.32
CA PHE A 24 3.53 14.88 28.57
C PHE A 24 4.02 15.49 27.24
N LEU A 25 5.21 16.09 27.21
CA LEU A 25 5.80 16.62 25.97
C LEU A 25 6.19 15.53 24.97
N LEU A 26 6.54 14.32 25.44
CA LEU A 26 6.83 13.18 24.56
C LEU A 26 5.58 12.62 23.86
N HIS A 27 4.39 12.83 24.43
CA HIS A 27 3.11 12.41 23.84
C HIS A 27 2.53 13.43 22.86
N LEU A 28 3.10 14.65 22.78
CA LEU A 28 2.72 15.67 21.79
C LEU A 28 3.57 15.60 20.52
N ALA A 29 4.45 14.61 20.37
CA ALA A 29 5.16 14.40 19.12
C ALA A 29 4.14 14.06 18.01
N PRO A 30 3.94 14.91 17.00
CA PRO A 30 3.08 14.56 15.88
C PRO A 30 3.69 13.32 15.21
N SER A 31 2.95 12.23 15.23
CA SER A 31 3.25 10.99 14.53
C SER A 31 3.65 11.32 13.09
N SER A 32 4.91 11.03 12.78
CA SER A 32 5.60 11.38 11.55
C SER A 32 4.93 10.77 10.32
N PHE A 33 5.06 11.45 9.18
CA PHE A 33 4.55 11.13 7.85
C PHE A 33 4.51 9.62 7.55
N ALA A 34 3.31 9.03 7.55
CA ALA A 34 3.10 7.61 7.21
C ALA A 34 3.04 7.35 5.69
N GLN A 35 3.23 8.37 4.86
CA GLN A 35 3.21 8.24 3.41
C GLN A 35 4.64 8.32 2.87
N SER A 36 5.01 7.33 2.07
CA SER A 36 6.25 7.35 1.32
C SER A 36 6.12 8.36 0.17
N ASP A 37 7.13 9.18 -0.01
CA ASP A 37 7.22 9.99 -1.22
C ASP A 37 7.36 9.05 -2.44
N LEU A 38 6.80 9.47 -3.56
CA LEU A 38 7.03 8.83 -4.84
C LEU A 38 8.51 9.01 -5.20
N THR A 39 9.24 7.92 -5.41
CA THR A 39 10.61 7.97 -5.90
C THR A 39 10.62 8.61 -7.30
N ASP A 40 11.25 9.77 -7.44
CA ASP A 40 11.31 10.55 -8.68
C ASP A 40 12.67 10.43 -9.37
N ASP A 41 13.23 9.22 -9.43
CA ASP A 41 14.53 8.90 -10.05
C ASP A 41 14.41 8.31 -11.48
N GLY A 42 13.19 8.26 -12.02
CA GLY A 42 12.88 7.67 -13.32
C GLY A 42 12.76 6.15 -13.31
N SER A 43 12.90 5.49 -12.15
CA SER A 43 12.65 4.07 -12.00
C SER A 43 11.14 3.74 -12.07
N THR A 44 10.83 2.50 -12.43
CA THR A 44 9.47 1.97 -12.37
C THR A 44 9.26 1.22 -11.07
N VAL A 45 8.28 1.64 -10.29
CA VAL A 45 7.82 0.94 -9.09
C VAL A 45 6.57 0.13 -9.45
N THR A 46 6.56 -1.16 -9.12
CA THR A 46 5.39 -2.02 -9.28
C THR A 46 4.73 -2.24 -7.92
N VAL A 47 3.41 -2.10 -7.87
CA VAL A 47 2.60 -2.31 -6.67
C VAL A 47 1.74 -3.54 -6.88
N ASP A 48 2.09 -4.63 -6.20
CA ASP A 48 1.33 -5.88 -6.24
C ASP A 48 0.08 -5.82 -5.34
N TYR A 49 -0.89 -6.67 -5.64
CA TYR A 49 -2.07 -6.82 -4.80
C TYR A 49 -1.73 -7.46 -3.45
N ASP A 50 -2.01 -6.73 -2.38
CA ASP A 50 -1.86 -7.19 -0.99
C ASP A 50 -3.17 -7.05 -0.17
N GLY A 51 -4.28 -6.69 -0.83
CA GLY A 51 -5.56 -6.43 -0.17
C GLY A 51 -5.69 -5.04 0.45
N SER A 52 -4.71 -4.15 0.24
CA SER A 52 -4.72 -2.77 0.73
C SER A 52 -4.59 -1.76 -0.42
N TYR A 53 -4.71 -0.47 -0.08
CA TYR A 53 -4.29 0.63 -0.93
C TYR A 53 -2.90 1.13 -0.53
N HIS A 54 -2.21 1.76 -1.48
CA HIS A 54 -0.89 2.34 -1.32
C HIS A 54 -0.92 3.82 -1.66
N ASP A 55 -0.55 4.68 -0.71
CA ASP A 55 -0.51 6.13 -0.89
C ASP A 55 0.93 6.57 -1.16
N TYR A 56 1.15 7.28 -2.27
CA TYR A 56 2.42 7.90 -2.63
C TYR A 56 2.26 9.39 -2.73
N ARG A 57 3.14 10.15 -2.10
CA ARG A 57 3.12 11.60 -2.19
C ARG A 57 4.00 12.08 -3.34
N ILE A 58 3.47 12.91 -4.22
CA ILE A 58 4.28 13.60 -5.23
C ILE A 58 5.22 14.55 -4.48
N PRO A 59 6.54 14.53 -4.72
CA PRO A 59 7.47 15.46 -4.09
C PRO A 59 7.02 16.92 -4.26
N ALA A 60 7.28 17.76 -3.27
CA ALA A 60 6.95 19.19 -3.36
C ALA A 60 7.74 19.89 -4.48
N SER A 61 8.93 19.37 -4.79
CA SER A 61 9.83 19.82 -5.86
C SER A 61 10.26 18.61 -6.70
N PRO A 62 9.40 18.11 -7.61
CA PRO A 62 9.69 16.91 -8.37
C PRO A 62 10.74 17.19 -9.46
N SER A 63 11.65 16.23 -9.67
CA SER A 63 12.69 16.28 -10.69
C SER A 63 12.14 16.08 -12.11
N TYR A 64 10.97 15.47 -12.22
CA TYR A 64 10.28 15.20 -13.47
C TYR A 64 8.94 15.94 -13.55
N SER A 65 8.56 16.35 -14.75
CA SER A 65 7.31 17.08 -15.00
C SER A 65 6.11 16.18 -15.27
N TYR A 66 6.28 14.86 -15.30
CA TYR A 66 5.24 13.90 -15.68
C TYR A 66 5.30 12.65 -14.84
N ILE A 67 4.13 12.04 -14.61
CA ILE A 67 3.97 10.72 -13.99
C ILE A 67 3.31 9.81 -15.02
N SER A 68 3.92 8.64 -15.26
CA SER A 68 3.34 7.57 -16.07
C SER A 68 2.78 6.50 -15.15
N LEU A 69 1.50 6.18 -15.33
CA LEU A 69 0.81 5.11 -14.63
C LEU A 69 0.46 4.02 -15.63
N SER A 70 0.78 2.78 -15.30
CA SER A 70 0.43 1.60 -16.11
C SER A 70 -0.31 0.61 -15.23
N VAL A 71 -1.41 0.08 -15.75
CA VAL A 71 -2.20 -0.96 -15.10
C VAL A 71 -2.34 -2.12 -16.08
N LYS A 72 -1.98 -3.32 -15.62
CA LYS A 72 -2.30 -4.56 -16.31
C LYS A 72 -3.53 -5.17 -15.66
N GLY A 73 -4.67 -5.09 -16.34
CA GLY A 73 -5.87 -5.84 -15.97
C GLY A 73 -5.66 -7.33 -16.16
N GLY A 74 -6.42 -8.14 -15.43
CA GLY A 74 -6.45 -9.56 -15.72
C GLY A 74 -7.29 -9.84 -16.98
N ASP A 75 -7.58 -11.12 -17.14
CA ASP A 75 -7.46 -11.73 -18.46
C ASP A 75 -8.47 -12.85 -18.72
N GLY A 76 -9.54 -12.85 -17.92
CA GLY A 76 -10.42 -13.99 -17.82
C GLY A 76 -9.73 -15.21 -17.20
N GLY A 77 -10.42 -16.35 -17.23
CA GLY A 77 -9.94 -17.57 -16.59
C GLY A 77 -9.47 -18.65 -17.54
N ARG A 78 -8.65 -19.54 -16.99
CA ARG A 78 -8.30 -20.83 -17.59
C ARG A 78 -9.47 -21.78 -17.43
N ALA A 79 -9.74 -22.61 -18.44
CA ALA A 79 -10.64 -23.76 -18.36
C ALA A 79 -9.84 -25.08 -18.48
N GLU A 80 -10.30 -26.13 -17.81
CA GLU A 80 -9.67 -27.45 -17.89
C GLU A 80 -10.74 -28.52 -17.72
N THR A 81 -10.84 -29.42 -18.70
CA THR A 81 -11.76 -30.57 -18.70
C THR A 81 -10.96 -31.87 -18.82
N GLN A 82 -11.47 -32.95 -18.23
CA GLN A 82 -10.91 -34.30 -18.32
C GLN A 82 -11.89 -35.20 -19.05
N GLU A 83 -11.54 -35.70 -20.23
CA GLU A 83 -12.36 -36.65 -20.99
C GLU A 83 -11.55 -37.90 -21.30
N ALA A 84 -12.06 -39.08 -20.92
CA ALA A 84 -11.48 -40.40 -21.25
C ALA A 84 -9.97 -40.59 -21.00
N GLY A 85 -9.38 -39.86 -20.05
CA GLY A 85 -7.95 -39.93 -19.71
C GLY A 85 -7.10 -38.79 -20.28
N ASP A 86 -7.66 -37.98 -21.17
CA ASP A 86 -7.01 -36.79 -21.73
C ASP A 86 -7.48 -35.50 -21.04
N VAL A 87 -6.52 -34.59 -20.84
CA VAL A 87 -6.76 -33.29 -20.18
C VAL A 87 -6.78 -32.18 -21.24
N CYS A 88 -7.96 -31.65 -21.56
CA CYS A 88 -8.08 -30.50 -22.45
C CYS A 88 -8.02 -29.20 -21.63
N LYS A 89 -7.10 -28.31 -21.99
CA LYS A 89 -6.84 -27.04 -21.29
C LYS A 89 -7.03 -25.86 -22.24
N ALA A 90 -7.82 -24.86 -21.82
CA ALA A 90 -7.92 -23.56 -22.49
C ALA A 90 -7.33 -22.46 -21.60
N LYS A 91 -6.55 -21.56 -22.20
CA LYS A 91 -5.43 -20.93 -21.49
C LYS A 91 -5.67 -19.68 -20.62
N ALA A 92 -6.79 -18.99 -20.50
CA ALA A 92 -6.77 -17.53 -20.15
C ALA A 92 -5.97 -16.71 -21.19
N GLY A 93 -6.29 -15.43 -21.36
CA GLY A 93 -5.66 -14.61 -22.42
C GLY A 93 -4.22 -14.14 -22.10
N VAL A 94 -3.92 -12.84 -22.28
CA VAL A 94 -2.70 -12.21 -21.72
C VAL A 94 -2.92 -10.99 -20.78
N GLY A 95 -4.15 -10.46 -20.73
CA GLY A 95 -4.58 -9.32 -19.93
C GLY A 95 -4.52 -8.03 -20.74
N ALA A 96 -5.31 -7.02 -20.35
CA ALA A 96 -5.28 -5.71 -20.99
C ALA A 96 -4.32 -4.76 -20.27
N THR A 97 -3.40 -4.12 -21.00
CA THR A 97 -2.55 -3.06 -20.42
C THR A 97 -3.12 -1.69 -20.77
N THR A 98 -3.43 -0.89 -19.75
CA THR A 98 -3.86 0.51 -19.88
C THR A 98 -2.79 1.42 -19.32
N GLN A 99 -2.51 2.53 -20.00
CA GLN A 99 -1.52 3.52 -19.58
C GLN A 99 -2.13 4.91 -19.56
N ALA A 100 -1.72 5.71 -18.58
CA ALA A 100 -2.11 7.11 -18.46
C ALA A 100 -0.87 7.94 -18.07
N VAL A 101 -0.74 9.12 -18.67
CA VAL A 101 0.35 10.05 -18.38
C VAL A 101 -0.25 11.36 -17.90
N PHE A 102 0.20 11.81 -16.75
CA PHE A 102 -0.26 13.05 -16.13
C PHE A 102 0.89 14.03 -16.01
N LYS A 103 0.64 15.29 -16.34
CA LYS A 103 1.59 16.37 -16.10
C LYS A 103 1.52 16.82 -14.64
N ILE A 104 2.67 17.07 -14.04
CA ILE A 104 2.79 17.66 -12.70
C ILE A 104 2.81 19.18 -12.83
N GLY A 105 1.96 19.85 -12.06
CA GLY A 105 1.86 21.31 -12.06
C GLY A 105 0.59 21.82 -11.37
N THR A 106 0.22 23.06 -11.63
CA THR A 106 -0.93 23.72 -10.99
C THR A 106 -2.05 24.08 -11.96
N GLY A 107 -1.92 23.68 -13.23
CA GLY A 107 -2.93 23.89 -14.26
C GLY A 107 -4.13 22.94 -14.15
N THR A 108 -5.18 23.24 -14.90
CA THR A 108 -6.37 22.37 -14.98
C THR A 108 -6.01 21.01 -15.59
N GLY A 109 -6.34 19.93 -14.88
CA GLY A 109 -6.02 18.56 -15.31
C GLY A 109 -4.58 18.12 -15.00
N GLU A 110 -3.80 18.93 -14.30
CA GLU A 110 -2.46 18.58 -13.82
C GLU A 110 -2.50 18.04 -12.38
N LEU A 111 -1.53 17.19 -12.04
CA LEU A 111 -1.34 16.69 -10.68
C LEU A 111 -0.51 17.68 -9.89
N LYS A 112 -1.02 18.14 -8.75
CA LYS A 112 -0.35 19.15 -7.93
C LYS A 112 0.87 18.57 -7.20
N PRO A 113 2.05 19.23 -7.22
CA PRO A 113 3.17 18.87 -6.34
C PRO A 113 2.74 18.82 -4.87
N GLY A 114 3.27 17.84 -4.12
CA GLY A 114 2.92 17.63 -2.71
C GLY A 114 1.57 16.93 -2.47
N SER A 115 0.78 16.65 -3.51
CA SER A 115 -0.47 15.87 -3.40
C SER A 115 -0.20 14.36 -3.31
N THR A 116 -1.22 13.59 -2.97
CA THR A 116 -1.13 12.13 -2.80
C THR A 116 -1.82 11.41 -3.95
N ILE A 117 -1.15 10.41 -4.51
CA ILE A 117 -1.70 9.43 -5.43
C ILE A 117 -2.01 8.16 -4.64
N ARG A 118 -3.25 7.69 -4.72
CA ARG A 118 -3.67 6.42 -4.13
C ARG A 118 -3.74 5.34 -5.19
N PHE A 119 -2.93 4.30 -5.04
CA PHE A 119 -3.03 3.08 -5.82
C PHE A 119 -3.94 2.10 -5.10
N ILE A 120 -4.90 1.54 -5.83
CA ILE A 120 -5.82 0.50 -5.34
C ILE A 120 -5.64 -0.71 -6.27
N PRO A 121 -4.69 -1.61 -5.99
CA PRO A 121 -4.49 -2.80 -6.79
C PRO A 121 -5.74 -3.69 -6.75
N GLY A 122 -6.14 -4.20 -7.92
CA GLY A 122 -7.23 -5.17 -8.02
C GLY A 122 -6.78 -6.57 -7.61
N GLY A 123 -7.64 -7.29 -6.88
CA GLY A 123 -7.42 -8.69 -6.56
C GLY A 123 -7.71 -9.61 -7.73
N ARG A 124 -7.12 -10.82 -7.71
CA ARG A 124 -7.46 -11.89 -8.66
C ARG A 124 -8.92 -12.32 -8.44
N GLY A 125 -9.67 -12.53 -9.52
CA GLY A 125 -11.02 -13.10 -9.45
C GLY A 125 -11.09 -14.54 -8.92
N GLU A 126 -12.29 -14.95 -8.56
CA GLU A 126 -12.57 -16.25 -7.94
C GLU A 126 -12.45 -17.41 -8.94
N ASN A 127 -12.12 -18.60 -8.43
CA ASN A 127 -12.22 -19.85 -9.20
C ASN A 127 -13.40 -20.65 -8.63
N HIS A 128 -14.33 -21.06 -9.50
CA HIS A 128 -15.42 -21.95 -9.10
C HIS A 128 -15.21 -23.36 -9.66
N ILE A 129 -15.50 -24.37 -8.85
CA ILE A 129 -15.50 -25.79 -9.22
C ILE A 129 -16.95 -26.26 -9.18
N ASN A 130 -17.52 -26.57 -10.34
CA ASN A 130 -18.82 -27.22 -10.44
C ASN A 130 -18.65 -28.66 -10.97
N PRO A 131 -19.13 -29.69 -10.27
CA PRO A 131 -19.18 -31.04 -10.81
C PRO A 131 -20.22 -31.09 -11.94
N VAL A 132 -19.80 -31.49 -13.15
CA VAL A 132 -20.71 -31.71 -14.29
C VAL A 132 -21.45 -33.03 -14.07
N VAL A 133 -22.78 -32.98 -14.04
CA VAL A 133 -23.63 -34.12 -13.63
C VAL A 133 -23.77 -35.19 -14.74
N PHE A 134 -23.35 -34.95 -16.00
CA PHE A 134 -23.55 -35.92 -17.10
C PHE A 134 -22.47 -35.92 -18.20
N GLY A 135 -21.18 -35.93 -17.85
CA GLY A 135 -20.11 -36.07 -18.85
C GLY A 135 -18.79 -35.59 -18.29
N THR A 136 -17.74 -36.40 -18.46
CA THR A 136 -16.41 -36.23 -17.88
C THR A 136 -15.81 -34.88 -18.28
N GLY A 137 -15.82 -33.92 -17.35
CA GLY A 137 -15.24 -32.62 -17.59
C GLY A 137 -15.51 -31.59 -16.51
N THR A 138 -14.52 -30.75 -16.24
CA THR A 138 -14.67 -29.49 -15.49
C THR A 138 -14.58 -28.32 -16.47
N ALA A 139 -15.27 -27.21 -16.21
CA ALA A 139 -15.12 -25.98 -16.98
C ALA A 139 -14.87 -24.85 -15.99
N HIS A 140 -13.89 -24.00 -16.26
CA HIS A 140 -13.43 -22.97 -15.32
C HIS A 140 -13.28 -21.62 -16.03
N GLY A 141 -13.53 -20.55 -15.29
CA GLY A 141 -13.33 -19.18 -15.71
C GLY A 141 -13.29 -18.26 -14.50
N GLY A 142 -12.10 -17.83 -14.08
CA GLY A 142 -11.89 -16.74 -13.11
C GLY A 142 -11.11 -15.60 -13.75
N GLY A 143 -11.71 -14.41 -13.85
CA GLY A 143 -11.07 -13.19 -14.36
C GLY A 143 -10.76 -12.20 -13.25
N GLY A 144 -9.58 -11.59 -13.29
CA GLY A 144 -9.26 -10.33 -12.59
C GLY A 144 -9.01 -9.22 -13.61
#